data_AF-A0AA35Z536-F1
#
_entry.id   AF-A0AA35Z536-F1
#
_cell.length_a   1.000
_cell.length_b   1.000
_cell.length_c   1.000
_cell.angle_alpha   90.00
_cell.angle_beta   90.00
_cell.angle_gamma   90.00
#
_symmetry.space_group_name_H-M   'P 1'
#
loop_
_entity.id
_entity.type
_entity.pdbx_description
1 polymer ?
#
loop_
_entity_poly.entity_id
_entity_poly.type
_entity_poly.pdbx_seq_one_letter_code
_entity_poly.pdbx_strand_id
1 'polypeptide(L)'
;MAAATAIRVAAHSSLTLLASSPSSSSSVFENFRSISHLGIISFSANTLLLSSPRSKRMAHVVAKATLGLTHPAQIDHPKISFAAKETNLVEWKGDILAVGVTEKDMAKDQNSKFQNPILNKLDSQLSGLLSEVSSEEDFTGKAGQSTVIRFAGLGSKRVSLIGLGKGPTGPSYRSLGESVASVAKSSQAKSVAIALASSEGLTTESKLATASAIAKGTLLGTYEDNRFKSESKKSTLNSVDLFGLGSGPELEKKLKYTQEVCSGVILGKELVNAPANVLTPGVLAEEAEKIAATYSDVITAKILDTEQCKELKMGSYLGVAAASTNPPKFIHLCYKPPSGSIKTKLALVGKGLTFDSGGYNIKTGPGCSIELMKFDMGGSAAVLGAAKALGQIKPPGVEVHFIVAACENMISGTGMRPGDILTASNGKTIEVNNTDAEGRLTLADALVYACNQGVDKIVDLATLTGACVVALGPSIAGIFTPSDELSKEVVAASEVAGEKLWRLPMEESYWESMKSGVADMVNTGGRQGGSITAALFLKQFVDEKVEWLHIDMAGPVWSDKKKAATGFAIPTLVEWVVSNS
;
A
#
# COMPACT_ATOMS: atom_id res chain seq x y z
N MET A 1 -62.34 16.04 2.56
CA MET A 1 -62.61 14.62 2.89
C MET A 1 -61.69 14.27 4.05
N ALA A 2 -62.07 14.45 5.32
CA ALA A 2 -62.91 13.58 6.17
C ALA A 2 -62.41 12.12 6.11
N ALA A 3 -61.99 11.42 7.19
CA ALA A 3 -62.18 11.53 8.64
C ALA A 3 -60.92 10.92 9.33
N ALA A 4 -60.38 11.35 10.48
CA ALA A 4 -60.92 11.54 11.84
C ALA A 4 -61.47 10.26 12.49
N THR A 5 -60.72 9.65 13.41
CA THR A 5 -61.26 9.13 14.69
C THR A 5 -60.15 9.12 15.75
N ALA A 6 -60.46 9.72 16.89
CA ALA A 6 -59.63 9.92 18.08
C ALA A 6 -60.19 9.11 19.26
N ILE A 7 -59.69 9.41 20.49
CA ILE A 7 -60.28 9.20 21.85
C ILE A 7 -59.76 7.92 22.55
N ARG A 8 -59.28 7.87 23.83
CA ARG A 8 -59.07 8.74 25.03
C ARG A 8 -58.08 7.97 25.96
N VAL A 9 -57.11 8.53 26.69
CA VAL A 9 -57.09 9.36 27.94
C VAL A 9 -57.76 8.77 29.19
N ALA A 10 -56.94 8.45 30.21
CA ALA A 10 -57.05 8.78 31.66
C ALA A 10 -55.83 8.11 32.37
N ALA A 11 -54.90 8.73 33.13
CA ALA A 11 -54.86 9.78 34.16
C ALA A 11 -54.97 9.26 35.62
N HIS A 12 -54.06 9.76 36.47
CA HIS A 12 -53.97 9.74 37.96
C HIS A 12 -53.17 8.57 38.57
N SER A 13 -52.32 8.71 39.61
CA SER A 13 -52.01 9.82 40.53
C SER A 13 -50.72 9.54 41.34
N SER A 14 -50.21 10.61 41.94
CA SER A 14 -49.04 10.89 42.79
C SER A 14 -48.80 10.04 44.07
N LEU A 15 -47.54 10.03 44.57
CA LEU A 15 -47.09 10.35 45.97
C LEU A 15 -45.55 10.07 46.10
N THR A 16 -44.64 11.06 46.18
CA THR A 16 -43.97 11.74 47.35
C THR A 16 -43.10 10.94 48.35
N LEU A 17 -41.89 11.51 48.62
CA LEU A 17 -41.04 11.49 49.86
C LEU A 17 -40.20 10.21 50.13
N LEU A 18 -38.93 10.16 50.61
CA LEU A 18 -37.93 11.04 51.28
C LEU A 18 -36.50 10.47 50.97
N ALA A 19 -35.48 11.28 50.66
CA ALA A 19 -34.39 11.80 51.53
C ALA A 19 -33.68 10.79 52.48
N SER A 20 -32.36 10.58 52.28
CA SER A 20 -31.27 10.86 53.25
C SER A 20 -29.95 10.15 52.90
N SER A 21 -28.87 10.92 52.81
CA SER A 21 -27.45 10.52 52.90
C SER A 21 -26.96 10.66 54.38
N PRO A 22 -25.65 10.73 54.71
CA PRO A 22 -24.55 9.75 54.69
C PRO A 22 -23.87 9.61 56.09
N SER A 23 -22.84 8.75 56.28
CA SER A 23 -21.67 8.92 57.22
C SER A 23 -20.92 7.60 57.46
N SER A 24 -19.60 7.50 57.18
CA SER A 24 -18.44 7.58 58.12
C SER A 24 -18.20 6.26 58.91
N SER A 25 -17.02 5.78 59.34
CA SER A 25 -15.68 6.34 59.64
C SER A 25 -14.74 5.19 60.10
N SER A 26 -13.40 5.34 59.92
CA SER A 26 -12.21 5.02 60.79
C SER A 26 -12.19 3.75 61.71
N SER A 27 -11.09 3.08 62.13
CA SER A 27 -9.66 3.38 62.40
C SER A 27 -8.97 2.09 62.93
N VAL A 28 -7.73 1.71 62.54
CA VAL A 28 -6.39 1.83 63.21
C VAL A 28 -6.00 0.75 64.27
N PHE A 29 -4.69 0.41 64.30
CA PHE A 29 -3.82 -0.22 65.35
C PHE A 29 -3.69 -1.76 65.33
N GLU A 30 -2.55 -2.46 65.58
CA GLU A 30 -1.10 -2.20 65.68
C GLU A 30 -0.32 -3.55 65.83
N ASN A 31 0.88 -3.66 65.23
CA ASN A 31 2.18 -4.19 65.72
C ASN A 31 2.35 -5.43 66.65
N PHE A 32 3.34 -6.30 66.31
CA PHE A 32 4.44 -6.90 67.15
C PHE A 32 5.28 -7.85 66.23
N ARG A 33 6.56 -7.57 65.85
CA ARG A 33 7.87 -7.88 66.51
C ARG A 33 7.98 -9.34 67.02
N SER A 34 9.05 -10.15 66.88
CA SER A 34 10.44 -10.02 66.37
C SER A 34 11.22 -11.35 66.58
N ILE A 35 12.31 -11.56 65.80
CA ILE A 35 13.60 -12.25 66.11
C ILE A 35 13.77 -13.80 66.05
N SER A 36 14.47 -14.17 64.97
CA SER A 36 15.62 -15.08 64.70
C SER A 36 16.41 -15.85 65.78
N HIS A 37 16.90 -17.04 65.33
CA HIS A 37 18.26 -17.64 65.38
C HIS A 37 18.20 -19.14 65.77
N LEU A 38 19.05 -20.10 65.37
CA LEU A 38 20.08 -20.33 64.33
C LEU A 38 20.54 -21.79 64.58
N GLY A 39 20.87 -22.60 63.56
CA GLY A 39 21.43 -23.95 63.80
C GLY A 39 21.57 -24.85 62.56
N ILE A 40 22.81 -25.03 62.14
CA ILE A 40 23.31 -25.74 60.96
C ILE A 40 23.33 -27.27 61.17
N ILE A 41 23.08 -28.08 60.12
CA ILE A 41 23.82 -29.32 59.76
C ILE A 41 23.53 -29.64 58.28
N SER A 42 24.60 -29.90 57.52
CA SER A 42 24.61 -30.29 56.11
C SER A 42 24.41 -31.80 55.92
N PHE A 43 23.65 -32.21 54.90
CA PHE A 43 23.96 -33.40 54.09
C PHE A 43 23.36 -33.26 52.69
N SER A 44 24.20 -33.50 51.69
CA SER A 44 23.93 -33.49 50.26
C SER A 44 23.35 -34.82 49.79
N ALA A 45 22.29 -34.80 48.97
CA ALA A 45 22.18 -35.59 47.73
C ALA A 45 20.87 -35.26 47.00
N ASN A 46 21.01 -35.01 45.70
CA ASN A 46 20.00 -34.67 44.72
C ASN A 46 18.74 -35.54 44.76
N THR A 47 17.55 -34.92 44.67
CA THR A 47 16.52 -35.32 43.70
C THR A 47 15.56 -34.15 43.43
N LEU A 48 15.22 -33.96 42.16
CA LEU A 48 14.35 -32.91 41.62
C LEU A 48 13.06 -32.71 42.42
N LEU A 49 12.76 -31.45 42.77
CA LEU A 49 11.44 -31.04 43.24
C LEU A 49 10.90 -29.90 42.37
N LEU A 50 9.74 -30.17 41.79
CA LEU A 50 8.84 -29.22 41.16
C LEU A 50 8.54 -28.05 42.10
N SER A 51 8.71 -26.83 41.63
CA SER A 51 8.25 -25.63 42.30
C SER A 51 7.15 -24.94 41.50
N SER A 52 6.08 -24.59 42.21
CA SER A 52 4.80 -24.06 41.74
C SER A 52 4.89 -22.68 41.07
N PRO A 53 4.05 -22.35 40.08
CA PRO A 53 3.97 -21.01 39.53
C PRO A 53 2.90 -20.18 40.27
N ARG A 54 3.33 -19.33 41.20
CA ARG A 54 2.54 -18.17 41.65
C ARG A 54 3.43 -16.93 41.67
N SER A 55 3.67 -16.37 40.50
CA SER A 55 3.86 -14.92 40.27
C SER A 55 4.17 -14.66 38.80
N LYS A 56 3.13 -14.70 37.96
CA LYS A 56 3.10 -13.98 36.69
C LYS A 56 1.70 -13.41 36.58
N ARG A 57 1.52 -12.14 36.99
CA ARG A 57 0.33 -11.38 36.62
C ARG A 57 0.28 -11.35 35.10
N MET A 58 -0.69 -12.09 34.56
CA MET A 58 -0.98 -12.14 33.14
C MET A 58 -1.40 -10.75 32.66
N ALA A 59 -0.52 -10.07 31.93
CA ALA A 59 -0.95 -9.11 30.93
C ALA A 59 -1.35 -9.91 29.68
N HIS A 60 -2.48 -10.63 29.75
CA HIS A 60 -3.16 -11.06 28.53
C HIS A 60 -3.80 -9.81 27.94
N VAL A 61 -3.15 -9.24 26.92
CA VAL A 61 -3.84 -8.41 25.94
C VAL A 61 -4.97 -9.27 25.41
N VAL A 62 -6.20 -8.96 25.83
CA VAL A 62 -7.39 -9.55 25.21
C VAL A 62 -7.33 -9.10 23.76
N ALA A 63 -6.98 -10.02 22.85
CA ALA A 63 -7.15 -9.81 21.43
C ALA A 63 -8.62 -9.45 21.23
N LYS A 64 -8.90 -8.15 21.03
CA LYS A 64 -10.24 -7.64 20.85
C LYS A 64 -10.81 -8.39 19.65
N ALA A 65 -11.88 -9.15 19.85
CA ALA A 65 -12.47 -9.94 18.78
C ALA A 65 -12.80 -9.02 17.59
N THR A 66 -12.41 -9.42 16.38
CA THR A 66 -12.68 -8.67 15.14
C THR A 66 -14.17 -8.34 15.04
N LEU A 67 -14.50 -7.06 14.86
CA LEU A 67 -15.88 -6.62 14.67
C LEU A 67 -16.49 -7.39 13.48
N GLY A 68 -17.64 -8.03 13.69
CA GLY A 68 -18.31 -8.83 12.67
C GLY A 68 -17.76 -10.26 12.51
N LEU A 69 -16.84 -10.71 13.40
CA LEU A 69 -16.26 -12.06 13.39
C LEU A 69 -15.62 -12.46 12.05
N THR A 70 -15.18 -11.47 11.27
CA THR A 70 -14.51 -11.71 9.99
C THR A 70 -13.15 -12.33 10.23
N HIS A 71 -12.90 -13.50 9.65
CA HIS A 71 -11.61 -14.14 9.64
C HIS A 71 -11.04 -14.16 8.22
N PRO A 72 -9.91 -13.46 7.95
CA PRO A 72 -9.28 -13.53 6.64
C PRO A 72 -8.78 -14.96 6.38
N ALA A 73 -9.07 -15.49 5.19
CA ALA A 73 -8.47 -16.74 4.72
C ALA A 73 -6.95 -16.56 4.54
N GLN A 74 -6.21 -17.68 4.57
CA GLN A 74 -4.78 -17.65 4.30
C GLN A 74 -4.47 -17.11 2.89
N ILE A 75 -3.45 -16.26 2.83
CA ILE A 75 -2.98 -15.68 1.57
C ILE A 75 -2.06 -16.67 0.87
N ASP A 76 -2.31 -16.89 -0.42
CA ASP A 76 -1.44 -17.69 -1.28
C ASP A 76 -0.80 -16.75 -2.30
N HIS A 77 0.35 -16.18 -1.96
CA HIS A 77 1.07 -15.29 -2.87
C HIS A 77 1.51 -16.07 -4.13
N PRO A 78 1.40 -15.49 -5.34
CA PRO A 78 1.88 -16.13 -6.56
C PRO A 78 3.36 -16.52 -6.45
N LYS A 79 3.65 -17.83 -6.51
CA LYS A 79 5.01 -18.38 -6.58
C LYS A 79 5.30 -18.76 -8.03
N ILE A 80 5.61 -17.75 -8.84
CA ILE A 80 5.91 -17.91 -10.25
C ILE A 80 7.43 -17.89 -10.46
N SER A 81 7.98 -18.97 -11.01
CA SER A 81 9.36 -18.98 -11.51
C SER A 81 9.43 -18.35 -12.89
N PHE A 82 10.38 -17.45 -13.09
CA PHE A 82 10.69 -16.90 -14.41
C PHE A 82 12.01 -17.47 -14.89
N ALA A 83 12.07 -17.93 -16.13
CA ALA A 83 13.30 -18.39 -16.75
C ALA A 83 13.42 -17.87 -18.18
N ALA A 84 14.64 -17.59 -18.62
CA ALA A 84 14.92 -17.30 -20.02
C ALA A 84 15.12 -18.61 -20.79
N LYS A 85 14.59 -18.68 -22.01
CA LYS A 85 14.79 -19.82 -22.91
C LYS A 85 15.26 -19.33 -24.27
N GLU A 86 16.29 -20.02 -24.78
CA GLU A 86 16.85 -19.80 -26.13
C GLU A 86 16.50 -20.93 -27.11
N THR A 87 15.76 -21.95 -26.63
CA THR A 87 15.28 -23.02 -27.50
C THR A 87 14.32 -22.48 -28.55
N ASN A 88 14.09 -23.25 -29.61
CA ASN A 88 13.10 -22.92 -30.62
C ASN A 88 11.70 -22.80 -29.96
N LEU A 89 11.07 -21.63 -30.10
CA LEU A 89 9.77 -21.32 -29.46
C LEU A 89 8.70 -22.38 -29.73
N VAL A 90 8.76 -22.94 -30.93
CA VAL A 90 7.80 -23.89 -31.46
C VAL A 90 7.99 -25.30 -30.89
N GLU A 91 9.17 -25.60 -30.34
CA GLU A 91 9.48 -26.86 -29.67
C GLU A 91 9.19 -26.80 -28.16
N TRP A 92 8.80 -25.62 -27.64
CA TRP A 92 8.48 -25.45 -26.24
C TRP A 92 7.28 -26.31 -25.83
N LYS A 93 7.36 -26.87 -24.61
CA LYS A 93 6.34 -27.76 -24.06
C LYS A 93 5.70 -27.15 -22.82
N GLY A 94 4.38 -27.03 -22.82
CA GLY A 94 3.62 -26.50 -21.67
C GLY A 94 2.16 -26.20 -21.97
N ASP A 95 1.51 -25.39 -21.15
CA ASP A 95 0.06 -25.20 -21.27
C ASP A 95 -0.31 -24.08 -22.26
N ILE A 96 0.39 -22.95 -22.25
CA ILE A 96 0.14 -21.82 -23.16
C ILE A 96 1.44 -21.28 -23.74
N LEU A 97 1.48 -21.10 -25.05
CA LEU A 97 2.47 -20.26 -25.73
C LEU A 97 1.81 -18.92 -26.08
N ALA A 98 2.20 -17.84 -25.42
CA ALA A 98 1.70 -16.49 -25.65
C ALA A 98 2.67 -15.67 -26.51
N VAL A 99 2.15 -14.99 -27.52
CA VAL A 99 2.92 -14.13 -28.42
C VAL A 99 2.34 -12.72 -28.41
N GLY A 100 3.15 -11.76 -27.96
CA GLY A 100 2.84 -10.35 -28.10
C GLY A 100 3.07 -9.90 -29.54
N VAL A 101 2.06 -9.31 -30.18
CA VAL A 101 2.09 -8.93 -31.60
C VAL A 101 1.70 -7.46 -31.77
N THR A 102 2.45 -6.71 -32.57
CA THR A 102 2.04 -5.39 -33.03
C THR A 102 1.11 -5.48 -34.25
N GLU A 103 0.46 -4.38 -34.60
CA GLU A 103 -0.31 -4.32 -35.86
C GLU A 103 0.56 -4.61 -37.09
N LYS A 104 1.85 -4.24 -37.04
CA LYS A 104 2.82 -4.52 -38.11
C LYS A 104 3.15 -6.01 -38.20
N ASP A 105 3.27 -6.69 -37.06
CA ASP A 105 3.58 -8.13 -37.02
C ASP A 105 2.47 -8.98 -37.66
N MET A 106 1.24 -8.45 -37.68
CA MET A 106 0.06 -9.12 -38.24
C MET A 106 -0.04 -9.00 -39.78
N ALA A 107 0.94 -8.40 -40.45
CA ALA A 107 0.95 -8.29 -41.91
C ALA A 107 0.89 -9.67 -42.59
N LYS A 108 0.00 -9.81 -43.56
CA LYS A 108 -0.18 -11.01 -44.39
C LYS A 108 0.31 -10.77 -45.82
N ASP A 109 0.75 -11.82 -46.50
CA ASP A 109 1.11 -11.80 -47.91
C ASP A 109 -0.13 -11.91 -48.83
N GLN A 110 0.08 -11.97 -50.14
CA GLN A 110 -1.00 -12.11 -51.13
C GLN A 110 -1.80 -13.42 -50.98
N ASN A 111 -1.23 -14.43 -50.32
CA ASN A 111 -1.86 -15.72 -50.04
C ASN A 111 -2.50 -15.77 -48.65
N SER A 112 -2.68 -14.62 -47.98
CA SER A 112 -3.20 -14.51 -46.62
C SER A 112 -2.35 -15.21 -45.54
N LYS A 113 -1.08 -15.51 -45.81
CA LYS A 113 -0.14 -16.08 -44.84
C LYS A 113 0.60 -14.99 -44.08
N PHE A 114 0.89 -15.20 -42.81
CA PHE A 114 1.68 -14.24 -42.02
C PHE A 114 3.07 -14.04 -42.62
N GLN A 115 3.50 -12.78 -42.72
CA GLN A 115 4.87 -12.42 -43.12
C GLN A 115 5.85 -12.52 -41.94
N ASN A 116 5.37 -12.34 -40.70
CA ASN A 116 6.19 -12.46 -39.52
C ASN A 116 6.70 -13.92 -39.35
N PRO A 117 8.02 -14.16 -39.20
CA PRO A 117 8.58 -15.52 -39.17
C PRO A 117 8.05 -16.40 -38.03
N ILE A 118 7.82 -15.83 -36.84
CA ILE A 118 7.30 -16.58 -35.69
C ILE A 118 5.85 -16.99 -35.95
N LEU A 119 5.01 -16.04 -36.38
CA LEU A 119 3.60 -16.32 -36.66
C LEU A 119 3.43 -17.28 -37.84
N ASN A 120 4.22 -17.13 -38.90
CA ASN A 120 4.18 -18.02 -40.07
C ASN A 120 4.54 -19.46 -39.70
N LYS A 121 5.57 -19.64 -38.87
CA LYS A 121 6.01 -20.96 -38.41
C LYS A 121 4.96 -21.63 -37.51
N LEU A 122 4.36 -20.86 -36.58
CA LEU A 122 3.27 -21.35 -35.74
C LEU A 122 2.04 -21.74 -36.57
N ASP A 123 1.62 -20.88 -37.50
CA ASP A 123 0.47 -21.12 -38.36
C ASP A 123 0.66 -22.34 -39.27
N SER A 124 1.87 -22.52 -39.81
CA SER A 124 2.21 -23.69 -40.64
C SER A 124 2.10 -25.00 -39.86
N GLN A 125 2.51 -25.02 -38.59
CA GLN A 125 2.34 -26.20 -37.74
C GLN A 125 0.89 -26.46 -37.33
N LEU A 126 0.08 -25.39 -37.29
CA LEU A 126 -1.34 -25.45 -37.02
C LEU A 126 -2.18 -25.58 -38.30
N SER A 127 -1.55 -25.90 -39.43
CA SER A 127 -2.22 -26.09 -40.73
C SER A 127 -3.11 -24.91 -41.17
N GLY A 128 -2.72 -23.67 -40.83
CA GLY A 128 -3.47 -22.45 -41.19
C GLY A 128 -4.51 -21.98 -40.16
N LEU A 129 -4.73 -22.75 -39.08
CA LEU A 129 -5.77 -22.44 -38.10
C LEU A 129 -5.53 -21.09 -37.38
N LEU A 130 -4.27 -20.69 -37.18
CA LEU A 130 -3.96 -19.44 -36.48
C LEU A 130 -4.33 -18.23 -37.34
N SER A 131 -4.07 -18.29 -38.65
CA SER A 131 -4.42 -17.22 -39.58
C SER A 131 -5.91 -17.15 -39.88
N GLU A 132 -6.61 -18.30 -39.92
CA GLU A 132 -8.06 -18.42 -40.04
C GLU A 132 -8.77 -17.76 -38.85
N VAL A 133 -8.51 -18.24 -37.62
CA VAL A 133 -9.13 -17.70 -36.39
C VAL A 133 -8.82 -16.22 -36.23
N SER A 134 -7.59 -15.78 -36.51
CA SER A 134 -7.25 -14.36 -36.42
C SER A 134 -8.09 -13.50 -37.38
N SER A 135 -8.44 -14.02 -38.55
CA SER A 135 -9.30 -13.32 -39.51
C SER A 135 -10.77 -13.36 -39.13
N GLU A 136 -11.26 -14.48 -38.61
CA GLU A 136 -12.65 -14.63 -38.15
C GLU A 136 -12.97 -13.76 -36.92
N GLU A 137 -12.01 -13.63 -36.00
CA GLU A 137 -12.15 -12.84 -34.76
C GLU A 137 -11.76 -11.36 -34.93
N ASP A 138 -11.48 -10.90 -36.16
CA ASP A 138 -10.97 -9.55 -36.46
C ASP A 138 -9.74 -9.17 -35.62
N PHE A 139 -8.85 -10.13 -35.38
CA PHE A 139 -7.63 -9.93 -34.61
C PHE A 139 -6.54 -9.34 -35.52
N THR A 140 -6.25 -8.04 -35.33
CA THR A 140 -5.29 -7.29 -36.16
C THR A 140 -4.11 -6.76 -35.35
N GLY A 141 -3.91 -7.24 -34.12
CA GLY A 141 -2.81 -6.81 -33.24
C GLY A 141 -3.02 -5.46 -32.54
N LYS A 142 -4.25 -4.91 -32.55
CA LYS A 142 -4.59 -3.68 -31.83
C LYS A 142 -4.49 -3.88 -30.32
N ALA A 143 -4.13 -2.82 -29.60
CA ALA A 143 -4.03 -2.86 -28.15
C ALA A 143 -5.36 -3.33 -27.51
N GLY A 144 -5.28 -4.33 -26.63
CA GLY A 144 -6.43 -4.89 -25.93
C GLY A 144 -7.13 -6.05 -26.67
N GLN A 145 -6.75 -6.35 -27.90
CA GLN A 145 -7.20 -7.58 -28.56
C GLN A 145 -6.41 -8.79 -28.04
N SER A 146 -7.08 -9.94 -27.93
CA SER A 146 -6.44 -11.23 -27.72
C SER A 146 -7.23 -12.34 -28.39
N THR A 147 -6.53 -13.35 -28.88
CA THR A 147 -7.12 -14.62 -29.33
C THR A 147 -6.42 -15.78 -28.64
N VAL A 148 -7.14 -16.86 -28.36
CA VAL A 148 -6.64 -18.06 -27.66
C VAL A 148 -7.14 -19.30 -28.36
N ILE A 149 -6.22 -20.06 -28.95
CA ILE A 149 -6.53 -21.26 -29.73
C ILE A 149 -6.07 -22.50 -28.97
N ARG A 150 -6.98 -23.45 -28.77
CA ARG A 150 -6.69 -24.81 -28.28
C ARG A 150 -6.56 -25.74 -29.47
N PHE A 151 -5.48 -26.53 -29.53
CA PHE A 151 -5.25 -27.48 -30.62
C PHE A 151 -4.57 -28.77 -30.12
N ALA A 152 -4.68 -29.87 -30.84
CA ALA A 152 -3.94 -31.10 -30.50
C ALA A 152 -2.63 -31.19 -31.28
N GLY A 153 -1.62 -31.88 -30.73
CA GLY A 153 -0.48 -32.36 -31.51
C GLY A 153 0.83 -31.55 -31.47
N LEU A 154 0.90 -30.38 -30.81
CA LEU A 154 2.19 -29.71 -30.53
C LEU A 154 2.59 -29.81 -29.05
N GLY A 155 3.82 -29.41 -28.74
CA GLY A 155 4.36 -29.37 -27.38
C GLY A 155 3.55 -28.50 -26.41
N SER A 156 2.92 -27.44 -26.89
CA SER A 156 2.01 -26.59 -26.13
C SER A 156 0.54 -26.98 -26.34
N LYS A 157 -0.30 -26.78 -25.32
CA LYS A 157 -1.75 -27.07 -25.43
C LYS A 157 -2.53 -25.92 -26.09
N ARG A 158 -2.03 -24.69 -25.98
CA ARG A 158 -2.67 -23.47 -26.50
C ARG A 158 -1.65 -22.51 -27.07
N VAL A 159 -2.07 -21.73 -28.06
CA VAL A 159 -1.38 -20.53 -28.52
C VAL A 159 -2.29 -19.35 -28.26
N SER A 160 -1.74 -18.26 -27.73
CA SER A 160 -2.44 -17.00 -27.56
C SER A 160 -1.71 -15.87 -28.26
N LEU A 161 -2.42 -15.09 -29.07
CA LEU A 161 -1.91 -13.83 -29.59
C LEU A 161 -2.48 -12.68 -28.77
N ILE A 162 -1.63 -11.71 -28.42
CA ILE A 162 -2.01 -10.55 -27.60
C ILE A 162 -1.55 -9.29 -28.32
N GLY A 163 -2.50 -8.43 -28.66
CA GLY A 163 -2.26 -7.20 -29.43
C GLY A 163 -1.59 -6.10 -28.61
N LEU A 164 -0.48 -5.59 -29.13
CA LEU A 164 0.36 -4.55 -28.53
C LEU A 164 0.13 -3.16 -29.14
N GLY A 165 -0.62 -3.07 -30.25
CA GLY A 165 -0.84 -1.83 -31.02
C GLY A 165 0.34 -1.48 -31.94
N LYS A 166 0.48 -0.19 -32.29
CA LYS A 166 1.47 0.29 -33.27
C LYS A 166 2.85 0.64 -32.69
N GLY A 167 2.92 1.04 -31.43
CA GLY A 167 4.12 1.54 -30.77
C GLY A 167 4.18 1.09 -29.32
N PRO A 168 4.53 -0.18 -29.06
CA PRO A 168 4.53 -0.70 -27.69
C PRO A 168 5.54 0.03 -26.81
N THR A 169 5.12 0.31 -25.58
CA THR A 169 5.92 0.92 -24.52
C THR A 169 5.96 -0.01 -23.31
N GLY A 170 6.69 0.34 -22.24
CA GLY A 170 6.69 -0.41 -20.97
C GLY A 170 5.28 -0.81 -20.49
N PRO A 171 4.30 0.11 -20.45
CA PRO A 171 2.90 -0.21 -20.16
C PRO A 171 2.25 -1.26 -21.07
N SER A 172 2.60 -1.29 -22.36
CA SER A 172 2.11 -2.31 -23.30
C SER A 172 2.61 -3.70 -22.91
N TYR A 173 3.88 -3.83 -22.54
CA TYR A 173 4.49 -5.10 -22.12
C TYR A 173 4.00 -5.56 -20.74
N ARG A 174 3.71 -4.62 -19.84
CA ARG A 174 2.98 -4.94 -18.60
C ARG A 174 1.58 -5.47 -18.90
N SER A 175 0.85 -4.84 -19.82
CA SER A 175 -0.49 -5.28 -20.23
C SER A 175 -0.47 -6.66 -20.91
N LEU A 176 0.61 -6.98 -21.65
CA LEU A 176 0.88 -8.32 -22.16
C LEU A 176 0.96 -9.34 -21.02
N GLY A 177 1.76 -9.07 -19.98
CA GLY A 177 1.85 -9.94 -18.81
C GLY A 177 0.51 -10.10 -18.07
N GLU A 178 -0.25 -9.01 -17.88
CA GLU A 178 -1.59 -9.05 -17.26
C GLU A 178 -2.57 -9.90 -18.08
N SER A 179 -2.52 -9.80 -19.42
CA SER A 179 -3.33 -10.61 -20.33
C SER A 179 -2.96 -12.08 -20.27
N VAL A 180 -1.65 -12.39 -20.21
CA VAL A 180 -1.16 -13.76 -20.02
C VAL A 180 -1.66 -14.36 -18.71
N ALA A 181 -1.60 -13.60 -17.60
CA ALA A 181 -2.11 -14.07 -16.32
C ALA A 181 -3.63 -14.38 -16.38
N SER A 182 -4.40 -13.53 -17.07
CA SER A 182 -5.84 -13.74 -17.28
C SER A 182 -6.12 -15.02 -18.08
N VAL A 183 -5.42 -15.24 -19.20
CA VAL A 183 -5.55 -16.46 -20.03
C VAL A 183 -5.09 -17.71 -19.27
N ALA A 184 -4.01 -17.61 -18.49
CA ALA A 184 -3.52 -18.70 -17.66
C ALA A 184 -4.56 -19.10 -16.60
N LYS A 185 -5.19 -18.12 -15.95
CA LYS A 185 -6.23 -18.35 -14.96
C LYS A 185 -7.48 -19.02 -15.57
N SER A 186 -7.98 -18.48 -16.68
CA SER A 186 -9.21 -18.98 -17.32
C SER A 186 -9.07 -20.42 -17.83
N SER A 187 -7.84 -20.82 -18.18
CA SER A 187 -7.53 -22.15 -18.69
C SER A 187 -6.89 -23.10 -17.66
N GLN A 188 -6.70 -22.66 -16.41
CA GLN A 188 -6.00 -23.41 -15.36
C GLN A 188 -4.61 -23.90 -15.80
N ALA A 189 -3.89 -23.03 -16.51
CA ALA A 189 -2.52 -23.28 -16.93
C ALA A 189 -1.56 -23.26 -15.74
N LYS A 190 -0.58 -24.15 -15.76
CA LYS A 190 0.53 -24.21 -14.81
C LYS A 190 1.80 -23.61 -15.40
N SER A 191 2.04 -23.83 -16.69
CA SER A 191 3.23 -23.33 -17.40
C SER A 191 2.88 -22.50 -18.63
N VAL A 192 3.57 -21.36 -18.78
CA VAL A 192 3.39 -20.45 -19.92
C VAL A 192 4.75 -20.08 -20.52
N ALA A 193 4.82 -20.01 -21.85
CA ALA A 193 5.90 -19.32 -22.56
C ALA A 193 5.39 -17.98 -23.08
N ILE A 194 6.23 -16.94 -23.02
CA ILE A 194 5.93 -15.62 -23.57
C ILE A 194 7.05 -15.22 -24.52
N ALA A 195 6.67 -14.84 -25.74
CA ALA A 195 7.55 -14.27 -26.75
C ALA A 195 6.96 -12.99 -27.33
N LEU A 196 7.81 -12.17 -27.95
CA LEU A 196 7.36 -11.13 -28.88
C LEU A 196 7.47 -11.67 -30.30
N ALA A 197 6.49 -11.37 -31.16
CA ALA A 197 6.57 -11.74 -32.57
C ALA A 197 7.74 -11.06 -33.28
N SER A 198 8.12 -9.86 -32.83
CA SER A 198 9.35 -9.21 -33.25
C SER A 198 10.07 -8.59 -32.05
N SER A 199 11.30 -9.03 -31.84
CA SER A 199 12.27 -8.42 -30.92
C SER A 199 13.50 -7.89 -31.65
N GLU A 200 13.51 -7.96 -32.98
CA GLU A 200 14.61 -7.51 -33.83
C GLU A 200 14.65 -5.98 -33.81
N GLY A 201 15.82 -5.41 -33.46
CA GLY A 201 16.01 -3.96 -33.30
C GLY A 201 15.88 -3.45 -31.86
N LEU A 202 15.46 -4.27 -30.89
CA LEU A 202 15.54 -3.89 -29.47
C LEU A 202 16.98 -4.01 -28.96
N THR A 203 17.47 -2.97 -28.29
CA THR A 203 18.74 -3.02 -27.55
C THR A 203 18.66 -4.05 -26.42
N THR A 204 19.82 -4.53 -25.94
CA THR A 204 19.88 -5.44 -24.79
C THR A 204 19.14 -4.86 -23.58
N GLU A 205 19.35 -3.58 -23.28
CA GLU A 205 18.65 -2.86 -22.21
C GLU A 205 17.13 -2.85 -22.40
N SER A 206 16.65 -2.57 -23.62
CA SER A 206 15.22 -2.58 -23.94
C SER A 206 14.60 -3.97 -23.76
N LYS A 207 15.35 -5.04 -24.09
CA LYS A 207 14.90 -6.42 -23.87
C LYS A 207 14.77 -6.74 -22.38
N LEU A 208 15.75 -6.33 -21.56
CA LEU A 208 15.70 -6.50 -20.10
C LEU A 208 14.51 -5.73 -19.48
N ALA A 209 14.29 -4.48 -19.90
CA ALA A 209 13.16 -3.68 -19.45
C ALA A 209 11.82 -4.31 -19.85
N THR A 210 11.74 -4.86 -21.07
CA THR A 210 10.55 -5.55 -21.57
C THR A 210 10.27 -6.83 -20.78
N ALA A 211 11.29 -7.65 -20.50
CA ALA A 211 11.16 -8.85 -19.68
C ALA A 211 10.66 -8.53 -18.25
N SER A 212 11.22 -7.48 -17.64
CA SER A 212 10.77 -6.97 -16.34
C SER A 212 9.32 -6.50 -16.36
N ALA A 213 8.91 -5.75 -17.39
CA ALA A 213 7.52 -5.30 -17.54
C ALA A 213 6.53 -6.48 -17.71
N ILE A 214 6.87 -7.48 -18.52
CA ILE A 214 6.08 -8.72 -18.69
C ILE A 214 5.98 -9.47 -17.36
N ALA A 215 7.09 -9.65 -16.64
CA ALA A 215 7.11 -10.33 -15.36
C ALA A 215 6.25 -9.60 -14.31
N LYS A 216 6.35 -8.26 -14.23
CA LYS A 216 5.53 -7.40 -13.38
C LYS A 216 4.04 -7.57 -13.70
N GLY A 217 3.67 -7.49 -14.98
CA GLY A 217 2.29 -7.70 -15.43
C GLY A 217 1.75 -9.08 -15.08
N THR A 218 2.57 -10.12 -15.26
CA THR A 218 2.18 -11.51 -15.01
C THR A 218 2.00 -11.77 -13.51
N LEU A 219 2.94 -11.33 -12.67
CA LEU A 219 2.85 -11.47 -11.21
C LEU A 219 1.62 -10.73 -10.64
N LEU A 220 1.49 -9.44 -10.98
CA LEU A 220 0.43 -8.59 -10.45
C LEU A 220 -0.95 -8.92 -11.04
N GLY A 221 -1.00 -9.44 -12.27
CA GLY A 221 -2.22 -9.92 -12.90
C GLY A 221 -2.66 -11.30 -12.41
N THR A 222 -1.73 -12.11 -11.89
CA THR A 222 -2.04 -13.41 -11.27
C THR A 222 -2.56 -13.25 -9.85
N TYR A 223 -2.13 -12.21 -9.14
CA TYR A 223 -2.57 -11.93 -7.78
C TYR A 223 -4.06 -11.57 -7.73
N GLU A 224 -4.81 -12.29 -6.90
CA GLU A 224 -6.18 -11.97 -6.53
C GLU A 224 -6.36 -12.01 -5.02
N ASP A 225 -6.95 -10.96 -4.48
CA ASP A 225 -7.29 -10.90 -3.06
C ASP A 225 -8.62 -11.61 -2.80
N ASN A 226 -8.53 -12.82 -2.27
CA ASN A 226 -9.69 -13.64 -1.93
C ASN A 226 -9.81 -13.89 -0.41
N ARG A 227 -9.07 -13.14 0.42
CA ARG A 227 -9.06 -13.32 1.89
C ARG A 227 -10.44 -13.22 2.53
N PHE A 228 -11.33 -12.44 1.92
CA PHE A 228 -12.67 -12.16 2.46
C PHE A 228 -13.80 -12.80 1.64
N LYS A 229 -13.49 -13.77 0.79
CA LYS A 229 -14.48 -14.55 0.03
C LYS A 229 -14.59 -15.96 0.61
N SER A 230 -15.81 -16.48 0.71
CA SER A 230 -16.06 -17.88 1.09
C SER A 230 -15.64 -18.87 0.00
N GLU A 231 -15.74 -18.46 -1.26
CA GLU A 231 -15.37 -19.27 -2.42
C GLU A 231 -14.41 -18.49 -3.34
N SER A 232 -13.34 -19.14 -3.76
CA SER A 232 -12.43 -18.59 -4.76
C SER A 232 -11.74 -19.68 -5.55
N LYS A 233 -11.41 -19.37 -6.80
CA LYS A 233 -10.56 -20.22 -7.64
C LYS A 233 -9.14 -19.68 -7.59
N LYS A 234 -8.22 -20.51 -7.12
CA LYS A 234 -6.79 -20.18 -7.12
C LYS A 234 -6.24 -20.19 -8.54
N SER A 235 -5.29 -19.30 -8.81
CA SER A 235 -4.45 -19.45 -10.00
C SER A 235 -3.53 -20.66 -9.82
N THR A 236 -3.32 -21.41 -10.91
CA THR A 236 -2.44 -22.58 -10.94
C THR A 236 -1.09 -22.28 -11.56
N LEU A 237 -0.88 -21.05 -12.07
CA LEU A 237 0.34 -20.64 -12.76
C LEU A 237 1.53 -20.68 -11.81
N ASN A 238 2.57 -21.43 -12.19
CA ASN A 238 3.78 -21.59 -11.38
C ASN A 238 5.09 -21.37 -12.15
N SER A 239 5.07 -21.40 -13.49
CA SER A 239 6.28 -21.14 -14.29
C SER A 239 5.99 -20.33 -15.55
N VAL A 240 6.87 -19.37 -15.83
CA VAL A 240 6.85 -18.52 -17.03
C VAL A 240 8.22 -18.55 -17.69
N ASP A 241 8.26 -19.03 -18.93
CA ASP A 241 9.46 -19.01 -19.77
C ASP A 241 9.42 -17.80 -20.71
N LEU A 242 10.46 -16.96 -20.70
CA LEU A 242 10.60 -15.80 -21.57
C LEU A 242 11.55 -16.13 -22.73
N PHE A 243 11.10 -15.82 -23.95
CA PHE A 243 11.85 -16.09 -25.19
C PHE A 243 12.26 -14.81 -25.89
N GLY A 244 13.50 -14.78 -26.41
CA GLY A 244 14.01 -13.70 -27.26
C GLY A 244 14.33 -12.38 -26.53
N LEU A 245 14.18 -12.34 -25.20
CA LEU A 245 14.39 -11.15 -24.37
C LEU A 245 15.75 -11.13 -23.62
N GLY A 246 16.69 -11.95 -24.08
CA GLY A 246 18.00 -12.13 -23.45
C GLY A 246 18.06 -13.34 -22.53
N SER A 247 19.24 -13.61 -21.98
CA SER A 247 19.53 -14.71 -21.07
C SER A 247 20.68 -14.32 -20.12
N GLY A 248 20.94 -15.17 -19.12
CA GLY A 248 22.10 -15.01 -18.23
C GLY A 248 21.86 -14.09 -17.01
N PRO A 249 22.95 -13.78 -16.27
CA PRO A 249 22.86 -13.21 -14.93
C PRO A 249 22.19 -11.85 -14.83
N GLU A 250 22.32 -10.99 -15.85
CA GLU A 250 21.70 -9.66 -15.85
C GLU A 250 20.18 -9.73 -15.89
N LEU A 251 19.63 -10.62 -16.73
CA LEU A 251 18.20 -10.86 -16.83
C LEU A 251 17.67 -11.49 -15.55
N GLU A 252 18.36 -12.50 -15.01
CA GLU A 252 18.00 -13.13 -13.73
C GLU A 252 17.97 -12.10 -12.58
N LYS A 253 18.97 -11.21 -12.51
CA LYS A 253 19.02 -10.11 -11.54
C LYS A 253 17.83 -9.17 -11.72
N LYS A 254 17.50 -8.76 -12.96
CA LYS A 254 16.39 -7.84 -13.23
C LYS A 254 15.03 -8.49 -12.92
N LEU A 255 14.84 -9.77 -13.21
CA LEU A 255 13.62 -10.50 -12.88
C LEU A 255 13.46 -10.69 -11.38
N LYS A 256 14.55 -11.02 -10.67
CA LYS A 256 14.56 -11.10 -9.20
C LYS A 256 14.16 -9.76 -8.57
N TYR A 257 14.80 -8.67 -8.99
CA TYR A 257 14.43 -7.31 -8.57
C TYR A 257 12.95 -7.01 -8.82
N THR A 258 12.43 -7.41 -9.99
CA THR A 258 11.01 -7.26 -10.33
C THR A 258 10.10 -8.02 -9.37
N GLN A 259 10.45 -9.26 -9.02
CA GLN A 259 9.70 -10.07 -8.06
C GLN A 259 9.69 -9.43 -6.67
N GLU A 260 10.83 -8.92 -6.20
CA GLU A 260 10.98 -8.25 -4.91
C GLU A 260 10.08 -6.99 -4.85
N VAL A 261 10.11 -6.14 -5.88
CA VAL A 261 9.21 -4.98 -5.99
C VAL A 261 7.74 -5.40 -6.03
N CYS A 262 7.39 -6.42 -6.83
CA CYS A 262 6.01 -6.92 -6.91
C CYS A 262 5.51 -7.47 -5.58
N SER A 263 6.37 -8.07 -4.77
CA SER A 263 6.00 -8.55 -3.43
C SER A 263 5.63 -7.42 -2.47
N GLY A 264 6.28 -6.25 -2.62
CA GLY A 264 5.92 -5.02 -1.94
C GLY A 264 4.57 -4.48 -2.43
N VAL A 265 4.38 -4.43 -3.75
CA VAL A 265 3.10 -4.00 -4.37
C VAL A 265 1.93 -4.86 -3.91
N ILE A 266 2.11 -6.18 -3.85
CA ILE A 266 1.08 -7.12 -3.38
C ILE A 266 0.75 -6.85 -1.92
N LEU A 267 1.75 -6.68 -1.04
CA LEU A 267 1.51 -6.29 0.34
C LEU A 267 0.72 -4.97 0.42
N GLY A 268 1.12 -3.94 -0.35
CA GLY A 268 0.39 -2.68 -0.36
C GLY A 268 -1.08 -2.84 -0.76
N LYS A 269 -1.37 -3.68 -1.76
CA LYS A 269 -2.74 -4.03 -2.13
C LYS A 269 -3.48 -4.74 -1.00
N GLU A 270 -2.83 -5.68 -0.33
CA GLU A 270 -3.41 -6.45 0.78
C GLU A 270 -3.76 -5.54 1.96
N LEU A 271 -2.89 -4.60 2.29
CA LEU A 271 -3.14 -3.63 3.34
C LEU A 271 -4.38 -2.78 3.00
N VAL A 272 -4.41 -2.14 1.82
CA VAL A 272 -5.51 -1.25 1.41
C VAL A 272 -6.84 -2.01 1.16
N ASN A 273 -6.79 -3.23 0.66
CA ASN A 273 -8.00 -4.02 0.41
C ASN A 273 -8.66 -4.50 1.71
N ALA A 274 -7.87 -4.74 2.76
CA ALA A 274 -8.39 -5.20 4.05
C ALA A 274 -9.34 -4.15 4.63
N PRO A 275 -10.53 -4.55 5.10
CA PRO A 275 -11.46 -3.60 5.70
C PRO A 275 -10.94 -3.13 7.06
N ALA A 276 -11.34 -1.94 7.48
CA ALA A 276 -10.86 -1.31 8.71
C ALA A 276 -11.13 -2.11 10.00
N ASN A 277 -12.17 -2.94 10.02
CA ASN A 277 -12.42 -3.84 11.15
C ASN A 277 -11.34 -4.94 11.29
N VAL A 278 -10.60 -5.23 10.22
CA VAL A 278 -9.50 -6.21 10.18
C VAL A 278 -8.16 -5.50 10.26
N LEU A 279 -7.93 -4.47 9.43
CA LEU A 279 -6.71 -3.68 9.45
C LEU A 279 -6.87 -2.43 10.32
N THR A 280 -6.76 -2.60 11.63
CA THR A 280 -6.74 -1.50 12.61
C THR A 280 -5.32 -0.91 12.74
N PRO A 281 -5.10 0.23 13.44
CA PRO A 281 -3.76 0.76 13.67
C PRO A 281 -2.82 -0.22 14.35
N GLY A 282 -3.35 -1.04 15.28
CA GLY A 282 -2.61 -2.12 15.93
C GLY A 282 -2.13 -3.18 14.92
N VAL A 283 -3.02 -3.64 14.05
CA VAL A 283 -2.67 -4.65 13.04
C VAL A 283 -1.71 -4.07 12.00
N LEU A 284 -1.85 -2.81 11.61
CA LEU A 284 -0.89 -2.14 10.72
C LEU A 284 0.52 -2.07 11.34
N ALA A 285 0.62 -1.83 12.65
CA ALA A 285 1.89 -1.90 13.37
C ALA A 285 2.46 -3.33 13.43
N GLU A 286 1.61 -4.34 13.65
CA GLU A 286 2.03 -5.76 13.59
C GLU A 286 2.55 -6.14 12.21
N GLU A 287 1.96 -5.65 11.12
CA GLU A 287 2.48 -5.87 9.76
C GLU A 287 3.86 -5.23 9.57
N ALA A 288 4.09 -4.04 10.13
CA ALA A 288 5.41 -3.40 10.12
C ALA A 288 6.45 -4.21 10.93
N GLU A 289 6.06 -4.72 12.10
CA GLU A 289 6.92 -5.60 12.92
C GLU A 289 7.24 -6.91 12.19
N LYS A 290 6.29 -7.50 11.45
CA LYS A 290 6.53 -8.69 10.61
C LYS A 290 7.56 -8.42 9.52
N ILE A 291 7.53 -7.25 8.88
CA ILE A 291 8.55 -6.84 7.90
C ILE A 291 9.93 -6.79 8.57
N ALA A 292 10.05 -6.10 9.70
CA ALA A 292 11.31 -6.00 10.42
C ALA A 292 11.81 -7.36 10.92
N ALA A 293 10.93 -8.24 11.41
CA ALA A 293 11.30 -9.59 11.83
C ALA A 293 11.78 -10.46 10.65
N THR A 294 11.17 -10.29 9.47
CA THR A 294 11.56 -11.03 8.25
C THR A 294 12.94 -10.59 7.73
N TYR A 295 13.26 -9.30 7.86
CA TYR A 295 14.49 -8.69 7.37
C TYR A 295 15.34 -8.12 8.51
N SER A 296 15.41 -8.84 9.64
CA SER A 296 15.98 -8.34 10.90
C SER A 296 17.48 -8.04 10.83
N ASP A 297 18.16 -8.50 9.79
CA ASP A 297 19.55 -8.18 9.52
C ASP A 297 19.77 -6.77 8.97
N VAL A 298 18.72 -6.15 8.43
CA VAL A 298 18.79 -4.82 7.78
C VAL A 298 17.68 -3.86 8.20
N ILE A 299 16.55 -4.33 8.74
CA ILE A 299 15.42 -3.50 9.17
C ILE A 299 15.16 -3.66 10.67
N THR A 300 15.06 -2.54 11.36
CA THR A 300 14.61 -2.47 12.77
C THR A 300 13.23 -1.85 12.87
N ALA A 301 12.47 -2.18 13.92
CA ALA A 301 11.16 -1.60 14.21
C ALA A 301 11.13 -0.92 15.58
N LYS A 302 10.53 0.26 15.64
CA LYS A 302 10.15 0.97 16.85
C LYS A 302 8.68 1.37 16.72
N ILE A 303 7.83 0.77 17.55
CA ILE A 303 6.40 1.11 17.63
C ILE A 303 6.19 1.96 18.88
N LEU A 304 5.64 3.16 18.71
CA LEU A 304 5.28 4.04 19.82
C LEU A 304 3.79 3.94 20.11
N ASP A 305 3.45 3.81 21.38
CA ASP A 305 2.08 3.92 21.86
C ASP A 305 1.64 5.36 22.14
N THR A 306 0.41 5.51 22.61
CA THR A 306 -0.20 6.81 22.92
C THR A 306 0.60 7.62 23.93
N GLU A 307 1.13 7.00 25.00
CA GLU A 307 1.86 7.72 26.05
C GLU A 307 3.23 8.17 25.53
N GLN A 308 3.93 7.32 24.77
CA GLN A 308 5.20 7.69 24.13
C GLN A 308 5.02 8.82 23.11
N CYS A 309 3.94 8.82 22.32
CA CYS A 309 3.61 9.94 21.42
C CYS A 309 3.30 11.22 22.20
N LYS A 310 2.68 11.11 23.38
CA LYS A 310 2.38 12.26 24.25
C LYS A 310 3.64 12.84 24.88
N GLU A 311 4.60 12.01 25.29
CA GLU A 311 5.93 12.44 25.74
C GLU A 311 6.69 13.20 24.63
N LEU A 312 6.51 12.78 23.38
CA LEU A 312 7.02 13.48 22.20
C LEU A 312 6.17 14.68 21.76
N LYS A 313 5.15 15.05 22.54
CA LYS A 313 4.25 16.20 22.30
C LYS A 313 3.52 16.15 20.96
N MET A 314 3.18 14.95 20.46
CA MET A 314 2.49 14.77 19.18
C MET A 314 0.98 15.11 19.29
N GLY A 315 0.65 16.32 19.71
CA GLY A 315 -0.72 16.74 20.01
C GLY A 315 -1.62 16.86 18.78
N SER A 316 -1.05 17.13 17.59
CA SER A 316 -1.79 17.20 16.34
C SER A 316 -2.29 15.81 15.93
N TYR A 317 -1.40 14.81 15.95
CA TYR A 317 -1.73 13.40 15.70
C TYR A 317 -2.66 12.81 16.77
N LEU A 318 -2.37 13.03 18.05
CA LEU A 318 -3.18 12.50 19.14
C LEU A 318 -4.59 13.10 19.20
N GLY A 319 -4.75 14.36 18.75
CA GLY A 319 -6.06 14.99 18.61
C GLY A 319 -6.98 14.23 17.64
N VAL A 320 -6.44 13.82 16.49
CA VAL A 320 -7.18 13.00 15.50
C VAL A 320 -7.55 11.64 16.09
N ALA A 321 -6.59 10.97 16.74
CA ALA A 321 -6.78 9.61 17.24
C ALA A 321 -7.74 9.50 18.44
N ALA A 322 -8.04 10.61 19.12
CA ALA A 322 -8.75 10.63 20.39
C ALA A 322 -10.14 9.98 20.37
N ALA A 323 -10.78 9.91 19.19
CA ALA A 323 -12.13 9.39 19.07
C ALA A 323 -12.21 7.85 19.01
N SER A 324 -11.16 7.17 18.56
CA SER A 324 -11.23 5.74 18.26
C SER A 324 -11.10 4.85 19.49
N THR A 325 -11.79 3.70 19.45
CA THR A 325 -11.61 2.61 20.43
C THR A 325 -10.47 1.66 20.07
N ASN A 326 -9.86 1.82 18.90
CA ASN A 326 -8.67 1.12 18.45
C ASN A 326 -7.47 2.08 18.65
N PRO A 327 -6.60 1.84 19.65
CA PRO A 327 -5.57 2.80 20.03
C PRO A 327 -4.61 3.13 18.87
N PRO A 328 -4.16 4.39 18.77
CA PRO A 328 -3.18 4.79 17.76
C PRO A 328 -1.83 4.08 17.95
N LYS A 329 -1.10 3.89 16.85
CA LYS A 329 0.26 3.36 16.83
C LYS A 329 1.14 4.18 15.90
N PHE A 330 2.22 4.73 16.42
CA PHE A 330 3.22 5.38 15.58
C PHE A 330 4.29 4.36 15.20
N ILE A 331 4.45 4.12 13.91
CA ILE A 331 5.33 3.10 13.35
C ILE A 331 6.58 3.79 12.83
N HIS A 332 7.74 3.31 13.24
CA HIS A 332 9.03 3.70 12.69
C HIS A 332 9.84 2.43 12.37
N LEU A 333 10.02 2.14 11.07
CA LEU A 333 11.01 1.17 10.62
C LEU A 333 12.26 1.90 10.14
N CYS A 334 13.44 1.33 10.36
CA CYS A 334 14.69 1.89 9.86
C CYS A 334 15.47 0.79 9.14
N TYR A 335 15.68 0.98 7.83
CA TYR A 335 16.58 0.18 7.01
C TYR A 335 18.01 0.75 7.07
N LYS A 336 18.98 -0.13 7.29
CA LYS A 336 20.41 0.14 7.08
C LYS A 336 21.02 -0.97 6.23
N PRO A 337 21.95 -0.65 5.33
CA PRO A 337 22.61 -1.64 4.52
C PRO A 337 23.46 -2.57 5.41
N PRO A 338 23.64 -3.84 5.02
CA PRO A 338 24.38 -4.81 5.82
C PRO A 338 25.87 -4.47 5.95
N SER A 339 26.40 -3.61 5.08
CA SER A 339 27.77 -3.13 5.10
C SER A 339 27.92 -1.80 4.34
N GLY A 340 29.06 -1.13 4.52
CA GLY A 340 29.40 0.13 3.85
C GLY A 340 29.02 1.38 4.66
N SER A 341 29.50 2.53 4.20
CA SER A 341 29.15 3.83 4.79
C SER A 341 27.81 4.33 4.25
N ILE A 342 27.05 5.00 5.12
CA ILE A 342 25.85 5.72 4.73
C ILE A 342 26.26 7.04 4.10
N LYS A 343 25.82 7.27 2.86
CA LYS A 343 26.02 8.53 2.12
C LYS A 343 24.81 9.43 2.21
N THR A 344 23.61 8.83 2.26
CA THR A 344 22.35 9.55 2.25
C THR A 344 21.36 8.93 3.21
N LYS A 345 20.64 9.77 3.95
CA LYS A 345 19.57 9.40 4.87
C LYS A 345 18.24 9.90 4.30
N LEU A 346 17.31 8.97 4.12
CA LEU A 346 16.01 9.25 3.51
C LEU A 346 14.90 8.95 4.52
N ALA A 347 13.78 9.67 4.44
CA ALA A 347 12.54 9.27 5.08
C ALA A 347 11.41 9.13 4.07
N LEU A 348 10.64 8.05 4.23
CA LEU A 348 9.39 7.79 3.56
C LEU A 348 8.27 7.87 4.61
N VAL A 349 7.38 8.85 4.48
CA VAL A 349 6.31 9.13 5.45
C VAL A 349 4.96 8.80 4.82
N GLY A 350 4.14 7.97 5.46
CA GLY A 350 2.86 7.54 4.90
C GLY A 350 1.68 7.96 5.76
N LYS A 351 0.66 8.61 5.18
CA LYS A 351 -0.64 8.79 5.85
C LYS A 351 -1.22 7.42 6.23
N GLY A 352 -1.56 7.27 7.51
CA GLY A 352 -1.94 5.99 8.13
C GLY A 352 -3.34 5.97 8.72
N LEU A 353 -4.32 6.62 8.08
CA LEU A 353 -5.71 6.59 8.54
C LEU A 353 -6.35 5.28 8.11
N THR A 354 -6.37 4.30 9.02
CA THR A 354 -6.93 2.97 8.76
C THR A 354 -8.44 2.99 8.51
N PHE A 355 -9.11 4.03 9.00
CA PHE A 355 -10.42 4.46 8.55
C PHE A 355 -10.58 5.95 8.76
N ASP A 356 -11.30 6.61 7.84
CA ASP A 356 -11.63 8.01 7.94
C ASP A 356 -13.14 8.24 7.75
N SER A 357 -13.83 8.53 8.86
CA SER A 357 -15.24 8.93 8.85
C SER A 357 -15.46 10.40 8.51
N GLY A 358 -14.39 11.20 8.54
CA GLY A 358 -14.40 12.67 8.59
C GLY A 358 -14.54 13.26 10.00
N GLY A 359 -14.69 12.42 11.03
CA GLY A 359 -14.94 12.88 12.39
C GLY A 359 -16.30 13.59 12.48
N TYR A 360 -16.40 14.65 13.29
CA TYR A 360 -17.65 15.41 13.41
C TYR A 360 -18.06 16.12 12.11
N ASN A 361 -17.09 16.50 11.26
CA ASN A 361 -17.33 16.83 9.85
C ASN A 361 -17.55 15.55 9.02
N ILE A 362 -18.54 14.76 9.40
CA ILE A 362 -18.81 13.44 8.83
C ILE A 362 -18.94 13.50 7.31
N LYS A 363 -18.26 12.57 6.62
CA LYS A 363 -18.37 12.39 5.17
C LYS A 363 -19.80 12.04 4.82
N THR A 364 -20.51 13.03 4.29
CA THR A 364 -21.93 12.94 3.96
C THR A 364 -22.20 13.39 2.53
N GLY A 365 -23.29 12.85 1.97
CA GLY A 365 -23.75 13.20 0.64
C GLY A 365 -23.23 12.30 -0.49
N PRO A 366 -23.78 12.44 -1.70
CA PRO A 366 -23.38 11.63 -2.86
C PRO A 366 -21.91 11.84 -3.22
N GLY A 367 -21.17 10.74 -3.40
CA GLY A 367 -19.77 10.78 -3.82
C GLY A 367 -18.76 11.10 -2.71
N CYS A 368 -19.16 11.10 -1.43
CA CYS A 368 -18.22 11.24 -0.31
C CYS A 368 -17.36 10.00 -0.06
N SER A 369 -17.75 8.85 -0.63
CA SER A 369 -16.99 7.59 -0.63
C SER A 369 -16.60 7.07 0.76
N ILE A 370 -17.40 7.37 1.79
CA ILE A 370 -17.12 6.94 3.18
C ILE A 370 -16.90 5.42 3.29
N GLU A 371 -17.59 4.63 2.46
CA GLU A 371 -17.46 3.17 2.38
C GLU A 371 -16.11 2.69 1.84
N LEU A 372 -15.38 3.55 1.12
CA LEU A 372 -14.05 3.27 0.58
C LEU A 372 -12.93 3.74 1.51
N MET A 373 -13.21 4.49 2.57
CA MET A 373 -12.21 5.14 3.44
C MET A 373 -11.29 4.19 4.21
N LYS A 374 -11.45 2.87 4.06
CA LYS A 374 -10.39 1.89 4.37
C LYS A 374 -9.10 2.12 3.57
N PHE A 375 -9.20 2.75 2.41
CA PHE A 375 -8.05 3.06 1.55
C PHE A 375 -7.27 4.30 2.00
N ASP A 376 -7.73 5.00 3.03
CA ASP A 376 -7.15 6.27 3.49
C ASP A 376 -5.82 6.10 4.26
N MET A 377 -5.36 4.86 4.30
CA MET A 377 -4.03 4.44 4.72
C MET A 377 -3.12 4.06 3.53
N GLY A 378 -3.52 4.41 2.29
CA GLY A 378 -2.80 4.09 1.06
C GLY A 378 -1.35 4.56 1.04
N GLY A 379 -1.07 5.72 1.63
CA GLY A 379 0.29 6.23 1.82
C GLY A 379 1.13 5.30 2.70
N SER A 380 0.60 4.89 3.85
CA SER A 380 1.27 3.92 4.74
C SER A 380 1.48 2.55 4.08
N ALA A 381 0.51 2.08 3.28
CA ALA A 381 0.66 0.86 2.49
C ALA A 381 1.80 0.97 1.48
N ALA A 382 1.97 2.14 0.85
CA ALA A 382 3.07 2.38 -0.07
C ALA A 382 4.43 2.37 0.64
N VAL A 383 4.51 3.03 1.80
CA VAL A 383 5.72 3.08 2.64
C VAL A 383 6.11 1.69 3.15
N LEU A 384 5.19 0.90 3.69
CA LEU A 384 5.47 -0.45 4.17
C LEU A 384 5.74 -1.44 3.01
N GLY A 385 5.07 -1.27 1.87
CA GLY A 385 5.36 -2.01 0.64
C GLY A 385 6.78 -1.75 0.14
N ALA A 386 7.24 -0.50 0.17
CA ALA A 386 8.62 -0.12 -0.15
C ALA A 386 9.60 -0.74 0.86
N ALA A 387 9.31 -0.69 2.17
CA ALA A 387 10.15 -1.33 3.18
C ALA A 387 10.34 -2.84 2.93
N LYS A 388 9.26 -3.54 2.57
CA LYS A 388 9.31 -4.96 2.22
C LYS A 388 10.17 -5.25 0.98
N ALA A 389 10.07 -4.41 -0.05
CA ALA A 389 10.90 -4.57 -1.24
C ALA A 389 12.38 -4.28 -0.92
N LEU A 390 12.67 -3.18 -0.22
CA LEU A 390 14.02 -2.75 0.12
C LEU A 390 14.73 -3.71 1.09
N GLY A 391 14.00 -4.35 2.00
CA GLY A 391 14.55 -5.42 2.86
C GLY A 391 15.06 -6.64 2.08
N GLN A 392 14.55 -6.87 0.87
CA GLN A 392 15.03 -7.92 -0.05
C GLN A 392 16.15 -7.41 -0.95
N ILE A 393 15.97 -6.23 -1.54
CA ILE A 393 16.91 -5.63 -2.51
C ILE A 393 18.23 -5.25 -1.85
N LYS A 394 18.18 -4.75 -0.60
CA LYS A 394 19.32 -4.33 0.22
C LYS A 394 20.26 -3.33 -0.49
N PRO A 395 19.75 -2.16 -0.95
CA PRO A 395 20.59 -1.15 -1.59
C PRO A 395 21.69 -0.62 -0.65
N PRO A 396 22.96 -0.53 -1.08
CA PRO A 396 24.04 0.05 -0.28
C PRO A 396 23.89 1.57 -0.10
N GLY A 397 24.72 2.21 0.72
CA GLY A 397 24.87 3.68 0.73
C GLY A 397 23.70 4.51 1.29
N VAL A 398 22.51 3.93 1.49
CA VAL A 398 21.32 4.61 2.00
C VAL A 398 20.83 4.06 3.33
N GLU A 399 20.50 4.95 4.26
CA GLU A 399 19.67 4.65 5.43
C GLU A 399 18.27 5.18 5.18
N VAL A 400 17.23 4.36 5.39
CA VAL A 400 15.84 4.73 5.05
C VAL A 400 14.93 4.55 6.25
N HIS A 401 14.28 5.64 6.65
CA HIS A 401 13.27 5.67 7.70
C HIS A 401 11.88 5.55 7.09
N PHE A 402 11.09 4.57 7.52
CA PHE A 402 9.71 4.38 7.11
C PHE A 402 8.80 4.74 8.28
N ILE A 403 8.04 5.84 8.14
CA ILE A 403 7.32 6.45 9.26
C ILE A 403 5.83 6.54 8.96
N VAL A 404 5.00 6.08 9.89
CA VAL A 404 3.53 6.13 9.78
C VAL A 404 2.92 6.48 11.13
N ALA A 405 2.15 7.56 11.19
CA ALA A 405 1.30 7.88 12.34
C ALA A 405 -0.08 7.23 12.16
N ALA A 406 -0.23 5.96 12.58
CA ALA A 406 -1.42 5.16 12.30
C ALA A 406 -2.54 5.39 13.33
N CYS A 407 -3.72 5.78 12.86
CA CYS A 407 -4.91 5.93 13.70
C CYS A 407 -6.21 5.70 12.88
N GLU A 408 -7.36 5.91 13.51
CA GLU A 408 -8.67 5.99 12.86
C GLU A 408 -9.30 7.34 13.20
N ASN A 409 -9.90 8.00 12.22
CA ASN A 409 -10.68 9.22 12.44
C ASN A 409 -12.15 8.85 12.63
N MET A 410 -12.60 8.89 13.88
CA MET A 410 -13.91 8.40 14.31
C MET A 410 -14.74 9.50 14.96
N ILE A 411 -16.01 9.17 15.25
CA ILE A 411 -16.92 10.02 16.02
C ILE A 411 -17.15 9.36 17.38
N SER A 412 -16.91 10.10 18.46
CA SER A 412 -17.24 9.67 19.80
C SER A 412 -17.31 10.85 20.76
N GLY A 413 -17.70 10.60 22.02
CA GLY A 413 -17.68 11.61 23.08
C GLY A 413 -16.27 12.10 23.46
N THR A 414 -15.22 11.40 23.04
CA THR A 414 -13.81 11.79 23.26
C THR A 414 -13.16 12.44 22.04
N GLY A 415 -13.89 12.55 20.92
CA GLY A 415 -13.34 13.06 19.67
C GLY A 415 -13.07 14.56 19.66
N MET A 416 -12.09 14.94 18.84
CA MET A 416 -11.80 16.32 18.45
C MET A 416 -13.03 16.98 17.81
N ARG A 417 -13.31 18.22 18.18
CA ARG A 417 -14.42 19.01 17.65
C ARG A 417 -13.93 20.01 16.59
N PRO A 418 -14.77 20.40 15.62
CA PRO A 418 -14.49 21.56 14.79
C PRO A 418 -14.35 22.81 15.66
N GLY A 419 -13.27 23.57 15.47
CA GLY A 419 -12.88 24.74 16.26
C GLY A 419 -11.92 24.44 17.42
N ASP A 420 -11.63 23.17 17.73
CA ASP A 420 -10.57 22.85 18.69
C ASP A 420 -9.21 23.36 18.16
N ILE A 421 -8.35 23.84 19.08
CA ILE A 421 -6.98 24.24 18.76
C ILE A 421 -6.05 23.14 19.26
N LEU A 422 -5.30 22.52 18.35
CA LEU A 422 -4.27 21.53 18.65
C LEU A 422 -2.88 22.17 18.68
N THR A 423 -1.94 21.52 19.34
CA THR A 423 -0.51 21.90 19.32
C THR A 423 0.30 20.74 18.77
N ALA A 424 0.99 20.96 17.64
CA ALA A 424 1.91 19.98 17.07
C ALA A 424 3.22 19.90 17.87
N SER A 425 4.00 18.85 17.65
CA SER A 425 5.25 18.58 18.36
C SER A 425 6.36 19.63 18.14
N ASN A 426 6.27 20.44 17.09
CA ASN A 426 7.13 21.60 16.87
C ASN A 426 6.63 22.88 17.58
N GLY A 427 5.55 22.80 18.36
CA GLY A 427 4.98 23.90 19.13
C GLY A 427 3.97 24.77 18.38
N LYS A 428 3.81 24.61 17.07
CA LYS A 428 2.81 25.36 16.28
C LYS A 428 1.39 24.95 16.66
N THR A 429 0.50 25.93 16.72
CA THR A 429 -0.92 25.76 17.05
C THR A 429 -1.79 25.75 15.80
N ILE A 430 -2.78 24.86 15.77
CA ILE A 430 -3.64 24.62 14.60
C ILE A 430 -5.11 24.68 15.04
N GLU A 431 -5.85 25.66 14.54
CA GLU A 431 -7.31 25.70 14.66
C GLU A 431 -7.93 24.72 13.66
N VAL A 432 -8.61 23.70 14.17
CA VAL A 432 -9.20 22.65 13.34
C VAL A 432 -10.57 23.07 12.87
N ASN A 433 -10.63 23.82 11.77
CA ASN A 433 -11.90 24.27 11.19
C ASN A 433 -12.63 23.18 10.39
N ASN A 434 -11.98 22.05 10.09
CA ASN A 434 -12.61 20.87 9.50
C ASN A 434 -11.92 19.56 9.95
N THR A 435 -12.65 18.67 10.63
CA THR A 435 -12.13 17.38 11.12
C THR A 435 -11.99 16.30 10.04
N ASP A 436 -12.47 16.55 8.82
CA ASP A 436 -12.29 15.71 7.61
C ASP A 436 -10.99 16.05 6.84
N ALA A 437 -10.22 16.99 7.39
CA ALA A 437 -8.87 17.32 6.95
C ALA A 437 -7.86 16.91 8.03
N GLU A 438 -8.02 15.71 8.57
CA GLU A 438 -7.24 15.12 9.66
C GLU A 438 -5.91 14.53 9.18
N GLY A 439 -5.84 14.00 7.96
CA GLY A 439 -4.63 13.36 7.44
C GLY A 439 -3.40 14.23 7.56
N ARG A 440 -3.53 15.52 7.21
CA ARG A 440 -2.45 16.51 7.35
C ARG A 440 -2.06 16.79 8.81
N LEU A 441 -2.99 16.65 9.76
CA LEU A 441 -2.71 16.80 11.20
C LEU A 441 -1.86 15.63 11.71
N THR A 442 -2.14 14.41 11.25
CA THR A 442 -1.29 13.24 11.58
C THR A 442 0.08 13.33 10.93
N LEU A 443 0.15 13.79 9.68
CA LEU A 443 1.40 14.02 8.95
C LEU A 443 2.25 15.13 9.57
N ALA A 444 1.66 16.18 10.14
CA ALA A 444 2.40 17.24 10.81
C ALA A 444 3.39 16.69 11.86
N ASP A 445 2.91 15.84 12.76
CA ASP A 445 3.77 15.22 13.78
C ASP A 445 4.71 14.15 13.20
N ALA A 446 4.28 13.44 12.15
CA ALA A 446 5.14 12.46 11.46
C ALA A 446 6.32 13.13 10.72
N LEU A 447 6.09 14.28 10.08
CA LEU A 447 7.11 15.08 9.38
C LEU A 447 8.10 15.69 10.37
N VAL A 448 7.61 16.27 11.48
CA VAL A 448 8.48 16.75 12.56
C VAL A 448 9.35 15.61 13.09
N TYR A 449 8.75 14.44 13.33
CA TYR A 449 9.49 13.26 13.77
C TYR A 449 10.55 12.81 12.76
N ALA A 450 10.23 12.83 11.46
CA ALA A 450 11.16 12.49 10.39
C ALA A 450 12.35 13.45 10.33
N CYS A 451 12.11 14.77 10.39
CA CYS A 451 13.18 15.77 10.49
C CYS A 451 14.10 15.51 11.69
N ASN A 452 13.53 15.13 12.84
CA ASN A 452 14.29 14.81 14.05
C ASN A 452 15.17 13.54 13.92
N GLN A 453 15.02 12.74 12.87
CA GLN A 453 15.93 11.62 12.58
C GLN A 453 17.21 12.07 11.86
N GLY A 454 17.30 13.36 11.48
CA GLY A 454 18.46 13.92 10.79
C GLY A 454 18.62 13.36 9.37
N VAL A 455 17.52 13.27 8.63
CA VAL A 455 17.48 12.85 7.24
C VAL A 455 17.79 14.00 6.29
N ASP A 456 18.31 13.68 5.11
CA ASP A 456 18.61 14.65 4.06
C ASP A 456 17.35 14.98 3.23
N LYS A 457 16.52 13.96 2.97
CA LYS A 457 15.34 14.06 2.10
C LYS A 457 14.14 13.32 2.69
N ILE A 458 12.95 13.91 2.56
CA ILE A 458 11.67 13.33 2.94
C ILE A 458 10.76 13.25 1.72
N VAL A 459 10.18 12.07 1.48
CA VAL A 459 9.02 11.92 0.58
C VAL A 459 7.85 11.43 1.40
N ASP A 460 6.79 12.23 1.48
CA ASP A 460 5.54 11.80 2.10
C ASP A 460 4.46 11.47 1.06
N LEU A 461 3.59 10.50 1.40
CA LEU A 461 2.53 10.01 0.54
C LEU A 461 1.21 9.99 1.31
N ALA A 462 0.17 10.57 0.72
CA ALA A 462 -1.13 10.59 1.34
C ALA A 462 -2.27 10.62 0.34
N THR A 463 -3.36 9.97 0.69
CA THR A 463 -4.70 10.19 0.12
C THR A 463 -5.26 11.48 0.69
N LEU A 464 -4.68 12.63 0.31
CA LEU A 464 -4.83 13.85 1.09
C LEU A 464 -6.05 14.68 0.68
N THR A 465 -6.32 14.81 -0.62
CA THR A 465 -7.39 15.69 -1.07
C THR A 465 -8.19 15.14 -2.25
N GLY A 466 -9.52 15.30 -2.17
CA GLY A 466 -10.38 15.16 -3.35
C GLY A 466 -10.09 16.22 -4.42
N ALA A 467 -9.50 17.36 -4.04
CA ALA A 467 -9.10 18.41 -4.98
C ALA A 467 -8.04 17.93 -5.98
N CYS A 468 -7.09 17.10 -5.55
CA CYS A 468 -6.10 16.51 -6.46
C CYS A 468 -6.76 15.57 -7.49
N VAL A 469 -7.75 14.78 -7.06
CA VAL A 469 -8.54 13.92 -7.97
C VAL A 469 -9.32 14.74 -8.99
N VAL A 470 -9.90 15.88 -8.58
CA VAL A 470 -10.58 16.79 -9.50
C VAL A 470 -9.59 17.37 -10.53
N ALA A 471 -8.37 17.70 -10.12
CA ALA A 471 -7.36 18.30 -10.99
C ALA A 471 -6.72 17.30 -11.98
N LEU A 472 -6.40 16.09 -11.53
CA LEU A 472 -5.54 15.13 -12.25
C LEU A 472 -6.25 13.80 -12.59
N GLY A 473 -7.48 13.62 -12.12
CA GLY A 473 -8.25 12.39 -12.33
C GLY A 473 -7.79 11.22 -11.46
N PRO A 474 -8.31 10.01 -11.72
CA PRO A 474 -8.10 8.85 -10.86
C PRO A 474 -6.76 8.11 -11.09
N SER A 475 -5.91 8.58 -12.00
CA SER A 475 -4.75 7.79 -12.47
C SER A 475 -3.41 8.52 -12.42
N ILE A 476 -3.39 9.77 -11.94
CA ILE A 476 -2.19 10.59 -11.84
C ILE A 476 -2.18 11.19 -10.43
N ALA A 477 -1.08 11.04 -9.70
CA ALA A 477 -0.90 11.69 -8.40
C ALA A 477 -0.27 13.08 -8.58
N GLY A 478 -0.62 14.02 -7.71
CA GLY A 478 0.00 15.35 -7.66
C GLY A 478 1.25 15.32 -6.79
N ILE A 479 2.34 15.93 -7.25
CA ILE A 479 3.54 16.14 -6.43
C ILE A 479 3.75 17.63 -6.14
N PHE A 480 4.14 17.93 -4.91
CA PHE A 480 4.38 19.29 -4.41
C PHE A 480 5.70 19.33 -3.66
N THR A 481 6.56 20.29 -3.99
CA THR A 481 7.86 20.42 -3.31
C THR A 481 8.45 21.82 -3.54
N PRO A 482 9.14 22.39 -2.53
CA PRO A 482 10.00 23.54 -2.71
C PRO A 482 11.33 23.22 -3.41
N SER A 483 11.73 21.94 -3.52
CA SER A 483 12.99 21.50 -4.15
C SER A 483 12.76 21.05 -5.60
N ASP A 484 13.37 21.75 -6.55
CA ASP A 484 13.33 21.37 -7.97
C ASP A 484 14.14 20.09 -8.22
N GLU A 485 15.22 19.90 -7.47
CA GLU A 485 16.12 18.74 -7.53
C GLU A 485 15.37 17.47 -7.11
N LEU A 486 14.74 17.49 -5.94
CA LEU A 486 13.94 16.36 -5.46
C LEU A 486 12.77 16.05 -6.39
N SER A 487 12.13 17.07 -6.99
CA SER A 487 11.10 16.85 -8.00
C SER A 487 11.65 16.07 -9.21
N LYS A 488 12.84 16.41 -9.71
CA LYS A 488 13.44 15.71 -10.87
C LYS A 488 13.76 14.26 -10.53
N GLU A 489 14.29 14.01 -9.33
CA GLU A 489 14.60 12.66 -8.86
C GLU A 489 13.35 11.77 -8.80
N VAL A 490 12.27 12.25 -8.17
CA VAL A 490 11.03 11.48 -8.01
C VAL A 490 10.32 11.27 -9.35
N VAL A 491 10.33 12.28 -10.23
CA VAL A 491 9.77 12.13 -11.59
C VAL A 491 10.54 11.08 -12.39
N ALA A 492 11.88 11.13 -12.39
CA ALA A 492 12.71 10.14 -13.08
C ALA A 492 12.48 8.72 -12.52
N ALA A 493 12.37 8.57 -11.20
CA ALA A 493 12.02 7.29 -10.57
C ALA A 493 10.63 6.80 -11.02
N SER A 494 9.65 7.70 -11.15
CA SER A 494 8.30 7.34 -11.59
C SER A 494 8.24 6.90 -13.07
N GLU A 495 9.08 7.49 -13.92
CA GLU A 495 9.22 7.11 -15.33
C GLU A 495 9.76 5.69 -15.48
N VAL A 496 10.78 5.33 -14.69
CA VAL A 496 11.33 3.96 -14.62
C VAL A 496 10.28 2.99 -14.06
N ALA A 497 9.58 3.38 -13.00
CA ALA A 497 8.53 2.59 -12.36
C ALA A 497 7.28 2.38 -13.24
N GLY A 498 7.04 3.29 -14.18
CA GLY A 498 5.84 3.38 -15.01
C GLY A 498 4.61 3.86 -14.25
N GLU A 499 4.80 4.71 -13.23
CA GLU A 499 3.71 5.32 -12.44
C GLU A 499 3.56 6.79 -12.80
N LYS A 500 2.33 7.31 -12.77
CA LYS A 500 2.04 8.65 -13.28
C LYS A 500 1.98 9.66 -12.15
N LEU A 501 2.92 10.58 -12.18
CA LEU A 501 2.99 11.73 -11.29
C LEU A 501 2.93 13.01 -12.13
N TRP A 502 2.41 14.09 -11.54
CA TRP A 502 2.46 15.41 -12.16
C TRP A 502 2.74 16.48 -11.11
N ARG A 503 3.73 17.34 -11.38
CA ARG A 503 4.06 18.44 -10.46
C ARG A 503 2.99 19.52 -10.51
N LEU A 504 2.47 19.85 -9.34
CA LEU A 504 1.57 20.98 -9.13
C LEU A 504 2.32 22.09 -8.37
N PRO A 505 1.94 23.37 -8.56
CA PRO A 505 2.63 24.48 -7.93
C PRO A 505 2.32 24.56 -6.43
N MET A 506 3.28 25.07 -5.66
CA MET A 506 3.08 25.52 -4.28
C MET A 506 2.88 27.05 -4.28
N GLU A 507 1.69 27.50 -4.70
CA GLU A 507 1.37 28.92 -4.83
C GLU A 507 1.26 29.61 -3.46
N GLU A 508 2.34 30.27 -3.04
CA GLU A 508 2.50 30.84 -1.70
C GLU A 508 1.44 31.91 -1.37
N SER A 509 0.88 32.63 -2.35
CA SER A 509 -0.18 33.61 -2.09
C SER A 509 -1.44 32.99 -1.48
N TYR A 510 -1.66 31.68 -1.68
CA TYR A 510 -2.78 30.95 -1.07
C TYR A 510 -2.58 30.68 0.42
N TRP A 511 -1.38 30.86 0.97
CA TRP A 511 -1.13 30.74 2.41
C TRP A 511 -1.94 31.75 3.23
N GLU A 512 -2.30 32.89 2.65
CA GLU A 512 -3.15 33.89 3.31
C GLU A 512 -4.50 33.29 3.77
N SER A 513 -5.05 32.34 3.00
CA SER A 513 -6.30 31.63 3.35
C SER A 513 -6.17 30.66 4.53
N MET A 514 -4.94 30.37 4.96
CA MET A 514 -4.63 29.44 6.05
C MET A 514 -4.44 30.14 7.39
N LYS A 515 -4.55 31.48 7.46
CA LYS A 515 -4.44 32.22 8.72
C LYS A 515 -5.62 31.94 9.64
N SER A 516 -5.34 31.76 10.92
CA SER A 516 -6.34 31.72 11.98
C SER A 516 -6.39 33.06 12.72
N GLY A 517 -7.56 33.40 13.28
CA GLY A 517 -7.70 34.55 14.17
C GLY A 517 -7.26 34.27 15.62
N VAL A 518 -7.00 33.01 15.97
CA VAL A 518 -6.78 32.55 17.36
C VAL A 518 -5.63 31.55 17.53
N ALA A 519 -5.14 30.94 16.44
CA ALA A 519 -4.01 30.02 16.39
C ALA A 519 -3.01 30.49 15.31
N ASP A 520 -1.89 29.77 15.15
CA ASP A 520 -0.90 30.09 14.10
C ASP A 520 -1.45 29.86 12.69
N MET A 521 -2.34 28.86 12.52
CA MET A 521 -3.01 28.54 11.25
C MET A 521 -4.32 27.78 11.47
N VAL A 522 -5.18 27.76 10.46
CA VAL A 522 -6.26 26.76 10.33
C VAL A 522 -5.75 25.50 9.63
N ASN A 523 -6.43 24.36 9.77
CA ASN A 523 -6.06 23.17 9.00
C ASN A 523 -6.60 23.14 7.56
N THR A 524 -7.64 23.92 7.23
CA THR A 524 -8.28 23.91 5.90
C THR A 524 -8.51 25.32 5.34
N GLY A 525 -7.93 25.63 4.17
CA GLY A 525 -8.06 26.94 3.49
C GLY A 525 -9.25 27.07 2.54
N GLY A 526 -9.99 25.99 2.29
CA GLY A 526 -11.18 25.97 1.42
C GLY A 526 -11.08 24.99 0.25
N ARG A 527 -12.10 24.97 -0.61
CA ARG A 527 -12.23 24.00 -1.71
C ARG A 527 -11.32 24.33 -2.90
N GLN A 528 -11.23 25.60 -3.28
CA GLN A 528 -10.42 26.04 -4.42
C GLN A 528 -8.94 26.04 -4.01
N GLY A 529 -8.08 25.43 -4.82
CA GLY A 529 -6.66 25.25 -4.46
C GLY A 529 -6.43 24.32 -3.27
N GLY A 530 -7.41 23.49 -2.90
CA GLY A 530 -7.37 22.66 -1.69
C GLY A 530 -6.16 21.73 -1.58
N SER A 531 -5.65 21.20 -2.70
CA SER A 531 -4.42 20.39 -2.73
C SER A 531 -3.16 21.23 -2.50
N ILE A 532 -3.14 22.47 -3.02
CA ILE A 532 -2.02 23.41 -2.86
C ILE A 532 -1.95 23.88 -1.40
N THR A 533 -3.06 24.31 -0.82
CA THR A 533 -3.11 24.76 0.58
C THR A 533 -2.81 23.62 1.55
N ALA A 534 -3.17 22.37 1.22
CA ALA A 534 -2.76 21.20 1.99
C ALA A 534 -1.23 21.00 1.95
N ALA A 535 -0.59 21.13 0.79
CA ALA A 535 0.87 21.08 0.69
C ALA A 535 1.55 22.24 1.46
N LEU A 536 1.01 23.47 1.36
CA LEU A 536 1.53 24.61 2.13
C LEU A 536 1.37 24.40 3.65
N PHE A 537 0.29 23.76 4.09
CA PHE A 537 0.12 23.35 5.48
C PHE A 537 1.23 22.39 5.91
N LEU A 538 1.48 21.33 5.14
CA LEU A 538 2.52 20.34 5.47
C LEU A 538 3.92 20.97 5.52
N LYS A 539 4.22 21.93 4.63
CA LYS A 539 5.49 22.69 4.62
C LYS A 539 5.81 23.33 5.98
N GLN A 540 4.81 23.67 6.79
CA GLN A 540 5.02 24.25 8.13
C GLN A 540 5.64 23.28 9.14
N PHE A 541 5.66 21.99 8.85
CA PHE A 541 6.09 20.93 9.75
C PHE A 541 7.38 20.23 9.29
N VAL A 542 8.06 20.83 8.31
CA VAL A 542 9.34 20.36 7.76
C VAL A 542 10.42 21.39 8.08
N ASP A 543 11.58 20.94 8.55
CA ASP A 543 12.77 21.81 8.67
C ASP A 543 13.26 22.20 7.28
N GLU A 544 13.43 23.51 7.03
CA GLU A 544 13.84 24.05 5.73
C GLU A 544 15.19 23.50 5.21
N LYS A 545 16.02 22.93 6.11
CA LYS A 545 17.29 22.27 5.73
C LYS A 545 17.10 20.89 5.11
N VAL A 546 15.91 20.30 5.22
CA VAL A 546 15.59 18.97 4.71
C VAL A 546 14.81 19.13 3.41
N GLU A 547 15.30 18.52 2.32
CA GLU A 547 14.52 18.51 1.09
C GLU A 547 13.26 17.68 1.28
N TRP A 548 12.12 18.18 0.84
CA TRP A 548 10.84 17.52 1.09
C TRP A 548 9.92 17.56 -0.12
N LEU A 549 9.24 16.45 -0.39
CA LEU A 549 8.24 16.33 -1.44
C LEU A 549 7.02 15.57 -0.92
N HIS A 550 5.85 16.15 -1.17
CA HIS A 550 4.55 15.56 -0.91
C HIS A 550 3.96 14.94 -2.17
N ILE A 551 3.46 13.71 -2.07
CA ILE A 551 2.70 13.00 -3.10
C ILE A 551 1.24 12.86 -2.65
N ASP A 552 0.34 13.63 -3.27
CA ASP A 552 -1.11 13.44 -3.11
C ASP A 552 -1.59 12.35 -4.07
N MET A 553 -1.83 11.17 -3.52
CA MET A 553 -2.18 9.95 -4.24
C MET A 553 -3.64 9.51 -4.03
N ALA A 554 -4.53 10.45 -3.68
CA ALA A 554 -5.96 10.18 -3.44
C ALA A 554 -6.65 9.45 -4.61
N GLY A 555 -6.28 9.76 -5.85
CA GLY A 555 -6.82 9.10 -7.05
C GLY A 555 -6.25 7.69 -7.26
N PRO A 556 -4.96 7.54 -7.56
CA PRO A 556 -4.42 6.29 -8.12
C PRO A 556 -4.25 5.14 -7.11
N VAL A 557 -4.45 5.35 -5.80
CA VAL A 557 -4.41 4.28 -4.79
C VAL A 557 -5.47 3.19 -5.01
N TRP A 558 -6.61 3.55 -5.63
CA TRP A 558 -7.75 2.67 -5.83
C TRP A 558 -8.16 2.62 -7.30
N SER A 559 -8.56 1.45 -7.76
CA SER A 559 -9.10 1.27 -9.11
C SER A 559 -10.59 0.99 -9.04
N ASP A 560 -11.42 1.94 -9.46
CA ASP A 560 -12.88 1.74 -9.54
C ASP A 560 -13.26 0.62 -10.50
N LYS A 561 -12.52 0.51 -11.61
CA LYS A 561 -12.71 -0.56 -12.61
C LYS A 561 -12.48 -1.95 -12.01
N LYS A 562 -11.42 -2.12 -11.20
CA LYS A 562 -11.08 -3.41 -10.56
C LYS A 562 -11.74 -3.58 -9.19
N LYS A 563 -12.34 -2.51 -8.64
CA LYS A 563 -12.83 -2.42 -7.25
C LYS A 563 -11.80 -2.92 -6.23
N ALA A 564 -10.56 -2.50 -6.42
CA ALA A 564 -9.43 -2.99 -5.64
C ALA A 564 -8.30 -1.97 -5.59
N ALA A 565 -7.46 -2.12 -4.56
CA ALA A 565 -6.23 -1.37 -4.38
C ALA A 565 -5.24 -1.62 -5.53
N THR A 566 -4.42 -0.61 -5.81
CA THR A 566 -3.42 -0.66 -6.89
C THR A 566 -2.02 -0.99 -6.39
N GLY A 567 -1.70 -0.65 -5.14
CA GLY A 567 -0.33 -0.65 -4.62
C GLY A 567 0.54 0.46 -5.24
N PHE A 568 -0.10 1.58 -5.60
CA PHE A 568 0.54 2.74 -6.22
C PHE A 568 1.70 3.30 -5.39
N ALA A 569 2.65 3.92 -6.08
CA ALA A 569 3.88 4.56 -5.60
C ALA A 569 4.96 3.61 -5.07
N ILE A 570 4.65 2.35 -4.72
CA ILE A 570 5.64 1.40 -4.19
C ILE A 570 6.84 1.24 -5.13
N PRO A 571 6.66 0.95 -6.43
CA PRO A 571 7.79 0.87 -7.36
C PRO A 571 8.54 2.20 -7.47
N THR A 572 7.85 3.34 -7.53
CA THR A 572 8.49 4.66 -7.60
C THR A 572 9.38 4.94 -6.39
N LEU A 573 8.91 4.65 -5.17
CA LEU A 573 9.69 4.84 -3.95
C LEU A 573 10.93 3.95 -3.91
N VAL A 574 10.79 2.69 -4.36
CA VAL A 574 11.94 1.79 -4.45
C VAL A 574 12.97 2.30 -5.45
N GLU A 575 12.55 2.71 -6.65
CA GLU A 575 13.46 3.28 -7.66
C GLU A 575 14.15 4.55 -7.13
N TRP A 576 13.42 5.44 -6.45
CA TRP A 576 13.98 6.67 -5.88
C TRP A 576 15.02 6.39 -4.78
N VAL A 577 14.77 5.41 -3.91
CA VAL A 577 15.75 4.98 -2.90
C VAL A 577 16.98 4.36 -3.57
N VAL A 578 16.78 3.48 -4.55
CA VAL A 578 17.88 2.81 -5.27
C VAL A 578 18.72 3.81 -6.08
N SER A 579 18.12 4.87 -6.63
CA SER A 579 18.88 5.91 -7.34
C SER A 579 19.72 6.80 -6.42
N ASN A 580 19.44 6.82 -5.12
CA ASN A 580 20.21 7.54 -4.10
C ASN A 580 21.27 6.63 -3.39
N SER A 581 21.39 5.37 -3.80
CA SER A 581 22.25 4.30 -3.23
C SER A 581 23.74 4.43 -3.57
#